data_AF-A0A2P4YA08-F1
#
_entry.id   AF-A0A2P4YA08-F1
#
_cell.length_a   1.000
_cell.length_b   1.000
_cell.length_c   1.000
_cell.angle_alpha   90.00
_cell.angle_beta   90.00
_cell.angle_gamma   90.00
#
_symmetry.space_group_name_H-M   'P 1'
#
loop_
_entity.id
_entity.type
_entity.pdbx_description
1 polymer ?
#
loop_
_entity_poly.entity_id
_entity_poly.type
_entity_poly.pdbx_seq_one_letter_code
_entity_poly.pdbx_strand_id
1 'polypeptide(L)'
;MKDFLAELNAGEIAEMVLLKPETFPEDLNPSSVMDEDVLEGFTKQRATRLGSEILKNPEDPVYPLVREYSDVVSKHPPSQLSPDRAVRHEIDLVPGTKYCVTRQWPLPREQCEVIGAFFAEKAKSGMVQESKSPHSTPTFCVRKPNGKWRLVHAYNKLNNAT
;
A
#
# COMPACT_ATOMS: atom_id res chain seq x y z
N MET A 1 0.99 -29.61 -30.70
CA MET A 1 2.40 -29.14 -30.78
C MET A 1 2.91 -29.11 -32.22
N LYS A 2 2.57 -30.09 -33.08
CA LYS A 2 2.88 -30.01 -34.52
C LYS A 2 2.12 -28.87 -35.22
N ASP A 3 0.87 -28.63 -34.84
CA ASP A 3 0.03 -27.58 -35.43
C ASP A 3 0.53 -26.17 -35.07
N PHE A 4 0.99 -26.00 -33.83
CA PHE A 4 1.62 -24.77 -33.35
C PHE A 4 2.87 -24.37 -34.17
N LEU A 5 3.71 -25.34 -34.54
CA LEU A 5 4.88 -25.09 -35.38
C LEU A 5 4.52 -24.82 -36.85
N ALA A 6 3.39 -25.36 -37.33
CA ALA A 6 2.91 -25.07 -38.67
C ALA A 6 2.37 -23.63 -38.76
N GLU A 7 1.59 -23.18 -37.77
CA GLU A 7 1.04 -21.82 -37.67
C GLU A 7 2.14 -20.76 -37.47
N LEU A 8 3.21 -21.08 -36.73
CA LEU A 8 4.37 -20.19 -36.54
C LEU A 8 5.16 -19.98 -37.84
N ASN A 9 5.34 -21.04 -38.63
CA ASN A 9 6.04 -20.96 -39.92
C ASN A 9 5.18 -20.34 -41.04
N ALA A 10 3.85 -20.40 -40.92
CA ALA A 10 2.92 -19.74 -41.83
C ALA A 10 2.79 -18.23 -41.59
N GLY A 11 3.40 -17.70 -40.51
CA GLY A 11 3.32 -16.28 -40.15
C GLY A 11 1.97 -15.85 -39.58
N GLU A 12 1.11 -16.81 -39.21
CA GLU A 12 -0.22 -16.55 -38.66
C GLU A 12 -0.18 -16.21 -37.15
N ILE A 13 0.92 -16.55 -36.47
CA ILE A 13 1.19 -16.18 -35.07
C ILE A 13 2.09 -14.94 -35.05
N ALA A 14 1.51 -13.78 -34.75
CA ALA A 14 2.24 -12.52 -34.72
C ALA A 14 3.13 -12.36 -33.47
N GLU A 15 2.78 -13.00 -32.35
CA GLU A 15 3.55 -12.89 -31.10
C GLU A 15 3.29 -14.07 -30.15
N MET A 16 4.31 -14.49 -29.41
CA MET A 16 4.25 -15.59 -28.46
C MET A 16 4.89 -15.14 -27.15
N VAL A 17 4.09 -15.07 -26.07
CA VAL A 17 4.56 -14.61 -24.75
C VAL A 17 4.55 -15.77 -23.76
N LEU A 18 5.71 -16.07 -23.18
CA LEU A 18 5.87 -17.08 -22.14
C LEU A 18 5.74 -16.43 -20.76
N LEU A 19 4.65 -16.71 -20.05
CA LEU A 19 4.47 -16.22 -18.67
C LEU A 19 5.20 -17.15 -17.70
N LYS A 20 6.30 -16.67 -17.09
CA LYS A 20 6.90 -17.30 -15.92
C LYS A 20 6.35 -16.67 -14.63
N PRO A 21 5.98 -17.48 -13.62
CA PRO A 21 5.64 -16.98 -12.29
C PRO A 21 6.93 -16.66 -11.53
N GLU A 22 6.91 -15.58 -10.73
CA GLU A 22 7.96 -15.12 -9.80
C GLU A 22 9.15 -14.37 -10.45
N THR A 23 9.11 -13.03 -10.43
CA THR A 23 10.24 -12.17 -10.83
C THR A 23 10.82 -11.44 -9.61
N PHE A 24 12.06 -11.77 -9.26
CA PHE A 24 12.95 -10.95 -8.42
C PHE A 24 13.53 -9.79 -9.26
N PRO A 25 13.96 -8.67 -8.63
CA PRO A 25 14.34 -7.45 -9.35
C PRO A 25 15.57 -7.56 -10.26
N GLU A 26 16.37 -8.62 -10.11
CA GLU A 26 17.66 -8.79 -10.79
C GLU A 26 17.58 -9.58 -12.11
N ASP A 27 16.42 -10.18 -12.45
CA ASP A 27 16.28 -11.04 -13.62
C ASP A 27 15.57 -10.38 -14.82
N LEU A 28 15.56 -9.05 -14.90
CA LEU A 28 15.14 -8.36 -16.12
C LEU A 28 16.22 -8.53 -17.19
N ASN A 29 16.11 -9.62 -17.96
CA ASN A 29 16.87 -9.78 -19.20
C ASN A 29 16.56 -8.58 -20.11
N PRO A 30 17.54 -7.69 -20.40
CA PRO A 30 17.28 -6.49 -21.17
C PRO A 30 17.23 -6.90 -22.65
N SER A 31 16.04 -7.31 -23.11
CA SER A 31 15.79 -7.47 -24.55
C SER A 31 15.74 -6.12 -25.29
N SER A 32 16.11 -5.01 -24.66
CA SER A 32 16.20 -3.72 -25.33
C SER A 32 17.58 -3.59 -25.93
N VAL A 33 17.64 -3.31 -27.24
CA VAL A 33 18.84 -2.99 -28.03
C VAL A 33 19.46 -1.63 -27.59
N MET A 34 19.20 -1.20 -26.35
CA MET A 34 19.69 0.05 -25.82
C MET A 34 21.03 -0.20 -25.15
N ASP A 35 21.97 0.70 -25.44
CA ASP A 35 23.28 0.75 -24.83
C ASP A 35 23.17 0.80 -23.28
N GLU A 36 24.07 0.12 -22.58
CA GLU A 36 24.12 0.06 -21.10
C GLU A 36 24.14 1.47 -20.49
N ASP A 37 24.85 2.42 -21.10
CA ASP A 37 24.92 3.81 -20.60
C ASP A 37 23.58 4.54 -20.77
N VAL A 38 22.82 4.18 -21.81
CA VAL A 38 21.47 4.72 -22.05
C VAL A 38 20.49 4.13 -21.05
N LEU A 39 20.58 2.83 -20.79
CA LEU A 39 19.75 2.16 -19.77
C LEU A 39 20.06 2.69 -18.36
N GLU A 40 21.35 2.87 -18.03
CA GLU A 40 21.79 3.45 -16.76
C GLU A 40 21.33 4.92 -16.66
N GLY A 41 21.37 5.67 -17.77
CA GLY A 41 20.82 7.02 -17.89
C GLY A 41 19.32 7.08 -17.59
N PHE A 42 18.52 6.21 -18.21
CA PHE A 42 17.08 6.12 -17.95
C PHE A 42 16.76 5.65 -16.53
N THR A 43 17.57 4.74 -15.97
CA THR A 43 17.39 4.22 -14.61
C THR A 43 17.74 5.29 -13.57
N LYS A 44 18.85 6.02 -13.76
CA LYS A 44 19.22 7.20 -12.96
C LYS A 44 18.14 8.28 -13.04
N GLN A 45 17.65 8.58 -14.24
CA GLN A 45 16.61 9.61 -14.48
C GLN A 45 15.24 9.23 -13.91
N ARG A 46 14.86 7.93 -13.97
CA ARG A 46 13.66 7.40 -13.30
C ARG A 46 13.81 7.40 -11.78
N ALA A 47 14.99 7.06 -11.26
CA ALA A 47 15.27 7.14 -9.82
C ALA A 47 15.21 8.59 -9.30
N THR A 48 15.68 9.57 -10.09
CA THR A 48 15.53 11.01 -9.74
C THR A 48 14.08 11.49 -9.78
N ARG A 49 13.20 10.82 -10.54
CA ARG A 49 11.76 11.13 -10.66
C ARG A 49 10.87 10.28 -9.74
N LEU A 50 11.42 9.49 -8.83
CA LEU A 50 10.62 8.65 -7.93
C LEU A 50 10.52 9.27 -6.54
N GLY A 51 9.28 9.51 -6.09
CA GLY A 51 8.97 9.79 -4.68
C GLY A 51 8.80 11.28 -4.34
N SER A 52 8.97 11.60 -3.05
CA SER A 52 8.61 12.91 -2.49
C SER A 52 9.55 14.06 -2.88
N GLU A 53 10.61 13.80 -3.65
CA GLU A 53 11.59 14.79 -4.07
C GLU A 53 11.05 15.74 -5.13
N ILE A 54 10.16 15.24 -6.02
CA ILE A 54 9.41 16.08 -6.97
C ILE A 54 8.59 17.15 -6.22
N LEU A 55 8.06 16.82 -5.03
CA LEU A 55 7.32 17.78 -4.20
C LEU A 55 8.17 18.98 -3.75
N LYS A 56 9.49 18.88 -3.85
CA LYS A 56 10.45 19.87 -3.34
C LYS A 56 11.29 20.53 -4.43
N ASN A 57 11.26 20.04 -5.67
CA ASN A 57 12.10 20.54 -6.75
C ASN A 57 11.33 21.50 -7.67
N PRO A 58 11.53 22.82 -7.59
CA PRO A 58 10.84 23.79 -8.44
C PRO A 58 11.22 23.72 -9.92
N GLU A 59 12.35 23.09 -10.24
CA GLU A 59 12.87 22.94 -11.60
C GLU A 59 12.27 21.72 -12.32
N ASP A 60 11.53 20.86 -11.60
CA ASP A 60 10.89 19.71 -12.20
C ASP A 60 9.68 20.16 -13.08
N PRO A 61 9.56 19.66 -14.32
CA PRO A 61 8.43 19.99 -15.19
C PRO A 61 7.04 19.70 -14.60
N VAL A 62 6.95 18.77 -13.63
CA VAL A 62 5.70 18.35 -12.97
C VAL A 62 5.42 19.19 -11.71
N TYR A 63 6.39 19.95 -11.21
CA TYR A 63 6.25 20.75 -10.00
C TYR A 63 5.08 21.76 -10.01
N PRO A 64 4.77 22.47 -11.11
CA PRO A 64 3.60 23.33 -11.18
C PRO A 64 2.29 22.58 -10.87
N LEU A 65 2.16 21.35 -11.39
CA LEU A 65 1.00 20.49 -11.17
C LEU A 65 0.92 20.01 -9.71
N VAL A 66 2.06 19.61 -9.15
CA VAL A 66 2.13 19.20 -7.73
C VAL A 66 1.75 20.35 -6.80
N ARG A 67 2.17 21.59 -7.13
CA ARG A 67 1.80 22.78 -6.36
C ARG A 67 0.31 23.06 -6.46
N GLU A 68 -0.26 22.97 -7.66
CA GLU A 68 -1.70 23.14 -7.90
C GLU A 68 -2.54 22.17 -7.07
N TYR A 69 -2.15 20.89 -7.06
CA TYR A 69 -2.83 19.81 -6.34
C TYR A 69 -2.20 19.49 -4.98
N SER A 70 -1.62 20.49 -4.30
CA SER A 70 -0.92 20.29 -3.02
C SER A 70 -1.85 19.90 -1.86
N ASP A 71 -3.15 20.15 -2.02
CA ASP A 71 -4.22 19.71 -1.11
C ASP A 71 -4.40 18.17 -1.12
N VAL A 72 -4.22 17.53 -2.28
CA VAL A 72 -4.35 16.07 -2.45
C VAL A 72 -3.01 15.34 -2.54
N VAL A 73 -1.99 15.94 -3.15
CA VAL A 73 -0.65 15.39 -3.35
C VAL A 73 0.30 15.96 -2.30
N SER A 74 0.25 15.40 -1.09
CA SER A 74 1.07 15.86 0.03
C SER A 74 1.91 14.73 0.64
N LYS A 75 3.00 15.12 1.34
CA LYS A 75 3.89 14.16 2.02
C LYS A 75 3.26 13.61 3.31
N HIS A 76 2.37 14.38 3.93
CA HIS A 76 1.75 14.03 5.20
C HIS A 76 0.35 13.50 4.93
N PRO A 77 -0.03 12.33 5.47
CA PRO A 77 -1.41 11.88 5.34
C PRO A 77 -2.35 12.90 5.98
N PRO A 78 -3.58 13.05 5.45
CA PRO A 78 -4.56 13.94 6.04
C PRO A 78 -4.77 13.57 7.51
N SER A 79 -4.88 14.58 8.36
CA SER A 79 -5.11 14.44 9.80
C SER A 79 -6.58 14.63 10.17
N GLN A 80 -7.49 14.66 9.20
CA GLN A 80 -8.93 14.81 9.39
C GLN A 80 -9.68 13.69 8.68
N LEU A 81 -10.93 13.48 9.06
CA LEU A 81 -11.82 12.58 8.31
C LEU A 81 -11.99 13.08 6.88
N SER A 82 -12.12 12.15 5.95
CA SER A 82 -12.50 12.50 4.58
C SER A 82 -13.87 13.21 4.60
N PRO A 83 -14.12 14.14 3.66
CA PRO A 83 -15.44 14.71 3.47
C PRO A 83 -16.49 13.61 3.35
N ASP A 84 -17.70 13.86 3.87
CA ASP A 84 -18.79 12.89 3.75
C ASP A 84 -19.09 12.66 2.27
N ARG A 85 -18.95 11.41 1.86
CA ARG A 85 -19.30 10.95 0.52
C ARG A 85 -20.50 10.03 0.72
N ALA A 86 -21.47 10.06 -0.20
CA ALA A 86 -22.70 9.27 -0.08
C ALA A 86 -22.48 7.74 0.01
N VAL A 87 -21.25 7.27 -0.19
CA VAL A 87 -20.82 5.88 -0.04
C VAL A 87 -20.08 5.72 1.28
N ARG A 88 -20.56 4.80 2.12
CA ARG A 88 -19.91 4.40 3.37
C ARG A 88 -19.42 2.96 3.26
N HIS A 89 -18.33 2.67 3.97
CA HIS A 89 -17.88 1.30 4.11
C HIS A 89 -18.75 0.60 5.17
N GLU A 90 -19.48 -0.42 4.73
CA GLU A 90 -20.21 -1.34 5.58
C GLU A 90 -19.48 -2.68 5.61
N ILE A 91 -19.53 -3.35 6.76
CA ILE A 91 -18.92 -4.65 6.98
C ILE A 91 -20.05 -5.63 7.22
N ASP A 92 -20.41 -6.38 6.18
CA ASP A 92 -21.42 -7.43 6.26
C ASP A 92 -20.86 -8.62 7.01
N LEU A 93 -21.63 -9.14 7.99
CA LEU A 93 -21.27 -10.34 8.72
C LEU A 93 -22.07 -11.53 8.20
N VAL A 94 -21.45 -12.72 8.22
CA VAL A 94 -22.13 -13.98 7.93
C VAL A 94 -23.37 -14.11 8.85
N PRO A 95 -24.57 -14.40 8.32
CA PRO A 95 -25.78 -14.49 9.12
C PRO A 95 -25.65 -15.45 10.31
N GLY A 96 -26.11 -15.02 11.48
CA GLY A 96 -26.02 -15.79 12.73
C GLY A 96 -24.67 -15.69 13.45
N THR A 97 -23.71 -14.90 12.93
CA THR A 97 -22.44 -14.66 13.61
C THR A 97 -22.67 -13.87 14.91
N LYS A 98 -22.11 -14.41 16.01
CA LYS A 98 -22.02 -13.71 17.29
C LYS A 98 -20.90 -12.66 17.25
N TYR A 99 -20.74 -11.92 18.34
CA TYR A 99 -19.69 -10.92 18.48
C TYR A 99 -18.28 -11.48 18.30
N CYS A 100 -17.49 -10.84 17.43
CA CYS A 100 -16.08 -11.14 17.24
C CYS A 100 -15.27 -10.50 18.38
N VAL A 101 -15.08 -11.26 19.46
CA VAL A 101 -14.30 -10.85 20.62
C VAL A 101 -12.99 -11.61 20.67
N THR A 102 -11.90 -10.87 20.70
CA THR A 102 -10.55 -11.36 21.01
C THR A 102 -9.93 -10.43 22.04
N ARG A 103 -9.42 -10.99 23.14
CA ARG A 103 -8.82 -10.21 24.23
C ARG A 103 -7.47 -9.64 23.80
N GLN A 104 -7.15 -8.45 24.29
CA GLN A 104 -5.83 -7.86 24.17
C GLN A 104 -4.79 -8.76 24.87
N TRP A 105 -3.75 -9.15 24.13
CA TRP A 105 -2.62 -9.86 24.71
C TRP A 105 -1.78 -8.92 25.59
N PRO A 106 -1.09 -9.44 26.61
CA PRO A 106 -0.10 -8.66 27.34
C PRO A 106 0.95 -8.10 26.38
N LEU A 107 1.22 -6.79 26.48
CA LEU A 107 2.23 -6.12 25.67
C LEU A 107 3.33 -5.54 26.54
N PRO A 108 4.57 -5.43 26.03
CA PRO A 108 5.61 -4.65 26.67
C PRO A 108 5.18 -3.20 26.86
N ARG A 109 5.66 -2.58 27.94
CA ARG A 109 5.33 -1.19 28.30
C ARG A 109 5.57 -0.21 27.15
N GLU A 110 6.68 -0.33 26.44
CA GLU A 110 7.01 0.51 25.29
C GLU A 110 5.91 0.46 24.21
N GLN A 111 5.37 -0.72 23.91
CA GLN A 111 4.28 -0.84 22.94
C GLN A 111 2.99 -0.22 23.44
N CYS A 112 2.66 -0.40 24.72
CA CYS A 112 1.48 0.23 25.33
C CYS A 112 1.56 1.76 25.24
N GLU A 113 2.74 2.35 25.50
CA GLU A 113 2.96 3.79 25.42
C GLU A 113 2.81 4.29 23.97
N VAL A 114 3.38 3.58 22.99
CA VAL A 114 3.22 3.90 21.55
C VAL A 114 1.76 3.82 21.11
N ILE A 115 1.04 2.77 21.51
CA ILE A 115 -0.37 2.58 21.17
C ILE A 115 -1.23 3.69 21.81
N GLY A 116 -0.98 3.99 23.08
CA GLY A 116 -1.69 5.04 23.80
C GLY A 116 -1.50 6.41 23.15
N ALA A 117 -0.26 6.77 22.82
CA ALA A 117 0.04 8.04 22.13
C ALA A 117 -0.63 8.11 20.75
N PHE A 118 -0.60 7.02 19.98
CA PHE A 118 -1.25 6.96 18.67
C PHE A 118 -2.76 7.19 18.77
N PHE A 119 -3.45 6.49 19.66
CA PHE A 119 -4.90 6.65 19.80
C PHE A 119 -5.28 8.00 20.40
N ALA A 120 -4.47 8.59 21.28
CA ALA A 120 -4.69 9.95 21.77
C ALA A 120 -4.64 10.99 20.63
N GLU A 121 -3.66 10.88 19.73
CA GLU A 121 -3.58 11.72 18.54
C GLU A 121 -4.79 11.51 17.62
N LYS A 122 -5.16 10.24 17.36
CA LYS A 122 -6.30 9.90 16.51
C LYS A 122 -7.65 10.32 17.09
N ALA A 123 -7.82 10.23 18.41
CA ALA A 123 -8.99 10.76 19.10
C ALA A 123 -9.08 12.28 18.97
N LYS A 124 -7.96 12.99 19.15
CA LYS A 124 -7.91 14.45 18.96
C LYS A 124 -8.29 14.87 17.53
N SER A 125 -7.91 14.07 16.53
CA SER A 125 -8.30 14.30 15.13
C SER A 125 -9.74 13.89 14.76
N GLY A 126 -10.47 13.22 15.66
CA GLY A 126 -11.80 12.67 15.36
C GLY A 126 -11.79 11.42 14.47
N MET A 127 -10.63 10.83 14.18
CA MET A 127 -10.51 9.59 13.39
C MET A 127 -10.90 8.34 14.16
N VAL A 128 -10.76 8.37 15.47
CA VAL A 128 -11.13 7.27 16.39
C VAL A 128 -11.92 7.88 17.54
N GLN A 129 -12.85 7.12 18.10
CA GLN A 129 -13.64 7.50 19.26
C GLN A 129 -13.74 6.32 20.21
N GLU A 130 -14.02 6.61 21.49
CA GLU A 130 -14.37 5.57 22.44
C GLU A 130 -15.66 4.86 22.00
N SER A 131 -15.69 3.54 22.13
CA SER A 131 -16.85 2.75 21.78
C SER A 131 -17.17 1.73 22.88
N LYS A 132 -18.45 1.41 23.02
CA LYS A 132 -18.94 0.28 23.83
C LYS A 132 -19.29 -0.90 22.92
N SER A 133 -18.46 -1.13 21.89
CA SER A 133 -18.70 -2.18 20.92
C SER A 133 -18.64 -3.56 21.59
N PRO A 134 -19.57 -4.46 21.26
CA PRO A 134 -19.47 -5.84 21.72
C PRO A 134 -18.39 -6.62 20.95
N HIS A 135 -17.83 -6.05 19.87
CA HIS A 135 -16.68 -6.61 19.14
C HIS A 135 -15.37 -6.04 19.68
N SER A 136 -14.33 -6.86 19.73
CA SER A 136 -12.99 -6.42 20.10
C SER A 136 -11.91 -7.18 19.31
N THR A 137 -10.89 -6.44 18.88
CA THR A 137 -9.72 -6.99 18.19
C THR A 137 -8.47 -6.49 18.90
N PRO A 138 -7.49 -7.36 19.20
CA PRO A 138 -6.25 -6.94 19.82
C PRO A 138 -5.43 -6.08 18.84
N THR A 139 -4.78 -5.07 19.40
CA THR A 139 -3.88 -4.17 18.70
C THR A 139 -2.47 -4.38 19.21
N PHE A 140 -1.47 -4.35 18.34
CA PHE A 140 -0.06 -4.45 18.70
C PHE A 140 0.80 -3.61 17.74
N CYS A 141 2.09 -3.50 18.05
CA CYS A 141 3.03 -2.72 17.26
C CYS A 141 4.12 -3.60 16.66
N VAL A 142 4.50 -3.31 15.42
CA VAL A 142 5.65 -3.93 14.73
C VAL A 142 6.63 -2.85 14.33
N ARG A 143 7.94 -3.10 14.49
CA ARG A 143 8.98 -2.20 13.96
C ARG A 143 9.15 -2.43 12.47
N LYS A 144 9.12 -1.34 11.69
CA LYS A 144 9.53 -1.34 10.30
C LYS A 144 11.07 -1.27 10.20
N PRO A 145 11.68 -1.65 9.06
CA PRO A 145 13.12 -1.50 8.84
C PRO A 145 13.65 -0.07 9.03
N ASN A 146 12.81 0.94 8.79
CA ASN A 146 13.15 2.35 9.02
C ASN A 146 13.07 2.78 10.51
N GLY A 147 12.94 1.83 11.44
CA GLY A 147 12.84 2.07 12.88
C GLY A 147 11.48 2.59 13.37
N LYS A 148 10.55 2.94 12.48
CA LYS A 148 9.23 3.44 12.88
C LYS A 148 8.31 2.30 13.31
N TRP A 149 7.44 2.60 14.27
CA TRP A 149 6.35 1.71 14.67
C TRP A 149 5.22 1.70 13.65
N ARG A 150 4.63 0.52 13.42
CA ARG A 150 3.36 0.33 12.72
C ARG A 150 2.37 -0.29 13.69
N LEU A 151 1.23 0.37 13.91
CA LEU A 151 0.10 -0.24 14.59
C LEU A 151 -0.53 -1.32 13.70
N VAL A 152 -0.88 -2.45 14.30
CA VAL A 152 -1.51 -3.59 13.62
C VAL A 152 -2.70 -4.05 14.46
N HIS A 153 -3.84 -4.22 13.80
CA HIS A 153 -5.04 -4.81 14.39
C HIS A 153 -5.17 -6.25 13.86
N ALA A 154 -5.30 -7.24 14.74
CA ALA A 154 -5.41 -8.64 14.33
C ALA A 154 -6.85 -9.03 13.99
N TYR A 155 -7.38 -8.52 12.87
CA TYR A 155 -8.78 -8.73 12.45
C TYR A 155 -9.13 -10.15 12.00
N ASN A 156 -8.26 -11.16 12.18
CA ASN A 156 -8.48 -12.54 11.71
C ASN A 156 -9.86 -13.11 12.06
N LYS A 157 -10.35 -12.87 13.28
CA LYS A 157 -11.68 -13.34 13.72
C LYS A 157 -12.83 -12.57 13.08
N LEU A 158 -12.64 -11.27 12.83
CA LEU A 158 -13.61 -10.46 12.09
C LEU A 158 -13.64 -10.87 10.61
N ASN A 159 -12.47 -11.01 9.98
CA ASN A 159 -12.32 -11.39 8.59
C ASN A 159 -12.90 -12.79 8.28
N ASN A 160 -12.86 -13.73 9.23
CA ASN A 160 -13.50 -15.04 9.06
C ASN A 160 -15.04 -15.00 9.19
N ALA A 161 -15.57 -13.89 9.70
CA ALA A 161 -16.98 -13.66 9.98
C ALA A 161 -17.63 -12.69 8.98
N THR A 162 -16.87 -12.20 8.01
CA THR A 162 -17.26 -11.25 6.96
C THR A 162 -17.04 -11.90 5.61
#